data_AF-A0A5K1B7Z8-F1
#
_entry.id   AF-A0A5K1B7Z8-F1
#
_cell.length_a   1.000
_cell.length_b   1.000
_cell.length_c   1.000
_cell.angle_alpha   90.00
_cell.angle_beta   90.00
_cell.angle_gamma   90.00
#
_symmetry.space_group_name_H-M   'P 1'
#
loop_
_entity.id
_entity.type
_entity.pdbx_description
1 polymer ?
#
loop_
_entity_poly.entity_id
_entity_poly.type
_entity_poly.pdbx_seq_one_letter_code
_entity_poly.pdbx_strand_id
1 'polypeptide(L)'
;DSCRWQDYLPTISTTSALKLPCINCQDICRLIHFGSSSMKLVASHYLLELLIKISEEKRSNPHEIKCSVEYLQSLIALLQGLVFYSDIRVAMNCALCLSMILGWENFGWHEKQAINKDKWCRVIMEELALLLGTPSLASKTFTNQYKPAVYIAAALLKSEPTPRWIKSVFDNACISVIINNLSSINISVEIVQLFRELARSGYLNQEHINRLHHVFQARFSTMEAQSELHSTRAPSRCINLSPIAFSL
;
A
#
# COMPACT_ATOMS: atom_id res chain seq x y z
N ASP A 1 27.30 2.79 25.04
CA ASP A 1 25.91 2.86 25.53
C ASP A 1 24.98 3.48 24.50
N SER A 2 24.36 2.61 23.69
CA SER A 2 23.41 2.95 22.62
C SER A 2 22.60 1.68 22.35
N CYS A 3 21.32 1.65 22.71
CA CYS A 3 20.40 0.51 22.50
C CYS A 3 20.50 -0.03 21.07
N ARG A 4 20.75 -1.34 20.94
CA ARG A 4 20.84 -2.05 19.66
C ARG A 4 19.58 -2.92 19.56
N TRP A 5 18.87 -2.83 18.45
CA TRP A 5 17.72 -3.72 18.12
C TRP A 5 18.04 -5.22 18.22
N GLN A 6 19.34 -5.54 18.30
CA GLN A 6 19.91 -6.85 18.59
C GLN A 6 19.48 -7.41 19.96
N ASP A 7 19.02 -6.57 20.89
CA ASP A 7 18.64 -6.98 22.26
C ASP A 7 17.15 -7.43 22.41
N TYR A 8 16.33 -7.28 21.36
CA TYR A 8 14.87 -7.55 21.42
C TYR A 8 14.46 -8.95 20.97
N LEU A 9 15.40 -9.89 20.97
CA LEU A 9 15.13 -11.30 20.75
C LEU A 9 15.77 -12.13 21.90
N PRO A 10 15.06 -12.80 22.83
CA PRO A 10 13.79 -12.56 23.53
C PRO A 10 13.97 -12.35 25.06
N THR A 11 13.03 -11.66 25.72
CA THR A 11 12.49 -12.15 27.02
C THR A 11 10.99 -11.90 27.08
N ILE A 12 10.23 -12.98 26.92
CA ILE A 12 8.76 -12.98 26.95
C ILE A 12 8.31 -13.49 28.33
N SER A 13 7.67 -12.62 29.10
CA SER A 13 6.79 -12.98 30.24
C SER A 13 5.97 -11.76 30.64
N THR A 14 4.65 -11.76 30.84
CA THR A 14 3.52 -12.72 30.76
C THR A 14 2.28 -11.79 30.74
N THR A 15 1.34 -11.87 29.79
CA THR A 15 0.20 -12.81 29.79
C THR A 15 -0.41 -12.90 28.38
N SER A 16 -0.56 -14.14 27.90
CA SER A 16 -1.37 -14.57 26.75
C SER A 16 -1.24 -13.84 25.40
N ALA A 17 -0.05 -13.39 25.02
CA ALA A 17 0.28 -13.15 23.61
C ALA A 17 1.18 -14.28 23.13
N LEU A 18 0.80 -14.93 22.03
CA LEU A 18 1.53 -16.03 21.38
C LEU A 18 3.03 -15.75 21.39
N LYS A 19 3.81 -16.64 22.03
CA LYS A 19 5.28 -16.61 22.04
C LYS A 19 5.79 -16.82 20.62
N LEU A 20 5.89 -15.73 19.87
CA LEU A 20 6.43 -15.76 18.51
C LEU A 20 7.93 -16.05 18.63
N PRO A 21 8.44 -17.13 18.01
CA PRO A 21 9.86 -17.44 18.04
C PRO A 21 10.63 -16.26 17.44
N CYS A 22 11.73 -15.93 18.09
CA CYS A 22 12.62 -14.85 17.69
C CYS A 22 13.33 -15.17 16.38
N ILE A 23 12.69 -14.91 15.25
CA ILE A 23 13.30 -15.03 13.94
C ILE A 23 14.00 -13.70 13.65
N ASN A 24 15.31 -13.76 13.36
CA ASN A 24 16.07 -12.57 12.95
C ASN A 24 15.43 -11.98 11.68
N CYS A 25 15.36 -10.65 11.56
CA CYS A 25 14.83 -9.98 10.37
C CYS A 25 15.56 -10.40 9.08
N GLN A 26 16.84 -10.80 9.17
CA GLN A 26 17.58 -11.44 8.09
C GLN A 26 17.03 -12.81 7.68
N ASP A 27 16.63 -13.64 8.63
CA ASP A 27 16.04 -14.95 8.36
C ASP A 27 14.61 -14.81 7.80
N ILE A 28 13.86 -13.81 8.24
CA ILE A 28 12.57 -13.43 7.64
C ILE A 28 12.78 -13.03 6.17
N CYS A 29 13.78 -12.18 5.88
CA CYS A 29 14.12 -11.82 4.51
C CYS A 29 14.49 -13.03 3.65
N ARG A 30 15.26 -13.98 4.21
CA ARG A 30 15.61 -15.24 3.53
C ARG A 30 14.38 -16.11 3.26
N LEU A 31 13.47 -16.23 4.21
CA LEU A 31 12.22 -16.98 4.05
C LEU A 31 11.32 -16.32 2.99
N ILE A 32 11.23 -15.00 2.98
CA ILE A 32 10.50 -14.24 1.97
C ILE A 32 11.15 -14.38 0.59
N HIS A 33 12.48 -14.44 0.50
CA HIS A 33 13.18 -14.53 -0.79
C HIS A 33 13.22 -15.97 -1.35
N PHE A 34 13.63 -16.96 -0.56
CA PHE A 34 13.88 -18.33 -1.00
C PHE A 34 12.81 -19.36 -0.58
N GLY A 35 11.90 -18.99 0.33
CA GLY A 35 10.89 -19.93 0.84
C GLY A 35 9.85 -20.34 -0.20
N SER A 36 9.12 -21.42 0.08
CA SER A 36 7.94 -21.81 -0.70
C SER A 36 6.83 -20.75 -0.58
N SER A 37 5.82 -20.78 -1.46
CA SER A 37 4.71 -19.80 -1.42
C SER A 37 4.06 -19.70 -0.03
N SER A 38 3.88 -20.84 0.67
CA SER A 38 3.35 -20.87 2.04
C SER A 38 4.30 -20.20 3.05
N MET A 39 5.61 -20.43 2.92
CA MET A 39 6.60 -19.78 3.79
C MET A 39 6.68 -18.27 3.54
N LYS A 40 6.61 -17.82 2.28
CA LYS A 40 6.57 -16.40 1.92
C LYS A 40 5.35 -15.72 2.53
N LEU A 41 4.19 -16.38 2.53
CA LEU A 41 2.98 -15.85 3.15
C LEU A 41 3.16 -15.63 4.65
N VAL A 42 3.60 -16.66 5.38
CA VAL A 42 3.82 -16.57 6.83
C VAL A 42 4.90 -15.53 7.15
N ALA A 43 6.02 -15.55 6.44
CA ALA A 43 7.13 -14.64 6.68
C ALA A 43 6.80 -13.18 6.34
N SER A 44 6.10 -12.92 5.23
CA SER A 44 5.66 -11.57 4.86
C SER A 44 4.63 -11.02 5.85
N HIS A 45 3.72 -11.86 6.35
CA HIS A 45 2.77 -11.45 7.38
C HIS A 45 3.48 -11.14 8.70
N TYR A 46 4.43 -11.97 9.13
CA TYR A 46 5.24 -11.68 10.31
C TYR A 46 6.02 -10.36 10.15
N LEU A 47 6.63 -10.13 8.99
CA LEU A 47 7.35 -8.89 8.71
C LEU A 47 6.43 -7.67 8.82
N LEU A 48 5.19 -7.79 8.33
CA LEU A 48 4.19 -6.74 8.41
C LEU A 48 3.87 -6.39 9.87
N GLU A 49 3.57 -7.39 10.69
CA GLU A 49 3.31 -7.20 12.12
C GLU A 49 4.50 -6.57 12.85
N LEU A 50 5.72 -6.98 12.50
CA LEU A 50 6.94 -6.39 13.05
C LEU A 50 7.08 -4.91 12.67
N LEU A 51 6.86 -4.55 11.40
CA LEU A 51 6.96 -3.17 10.94
C LEU A 51 5.85 -2.28 11.49
N ILE A 52 4.65 -2.82 11.75
CA ILE A 52 3.58 -2.10 12.46
C ILE A 52 4.06 -1.70 13.85
N LYS A 53 4.56 -2.67 14.64
CA LYS A 53 5.09 -2.41 15.99
C LYS A 53 6.22 -1.41 15.98
N ILE A 54 7.19 -1.57 15.08
CA ILE A 54 8.30 -0.63 14.91
C ILE A 54 7.78 0.78 14.56
N SER A 55 6.76 0.88 13.71
CA SER A 55 6.19 2.17 13.31
C SER A 55 5.44 2.86 14.45
N GLU A 56 4.74 2.09 15.30
CA GLU A 56 4.05 2.57 16.50
C GLU A 56 5.04 3.03 17.58
N GLU A 57 6.09 2.24 17.82
CA GLU A 57 7.20 2.60 18.71
C GLU A 57 7.89 3.87 18.22
N LYS A 58 8.17 3.99 16.92
CA LYS A 58 8.80 5.18 16.33
C LYS A 58 7.97 6.44 16.47
N ARG A 59 6.64 6.33 16.39
CA ARG A 59 5.72 7.47 16.63
C ARG A 59 5.77 7.92 18.10
N SER A 60 5.98 6.98 19.02
CA SER A 60 5.99 7.23 20.46
C SER A 60 7.38 7.67 20.97
N ASN A 61 8.45 7.17 20.36
CA ASN A 61 9.84 7.41 20.77
C ASN A 61 10.80 7.48 19.55
N PRO A 62 10.96 8.65 18.90
CA PRO A 62 11.60 8.77 17.59
C PRO A 62 13.13 8.55 17.57
N HIS A 63 13.78 8.43 18.73
CA HIS A 63 15.25 8.35 18.84
C HIS A 63 15.82 6.94 19.07
N GLU A 64 14.96 5.93 19.21
CA GLU A 64 15.38 4.63 19.74
C GLU A 64 15.69 3.57 18.67
N ILE A 65 15.10 3.68 17.47
CA ILE A 65 15.25 2.65 16.43
C ILE A 65 16.40 3.01 15.49
N LYS A 66 17.56 2.36 15.69
CA LYS A 66 18.73 2.45 14.80
C LYS A 66 18.75 1.28 13.81
N CYS A 67 18.28 1.50 12.57
CA CYS A 67 18.44 0.57 11.46
C CYS A 67 19.62 0.99 10.59
N SER A 68 20.47 0.05 10.14
CA SER A 68 21.50 0.40 9.15
C SER A 68 20.87 0.67 7.78
N VAL A 69 21.49 1.58 7.02
CA VAL A 69 21.00 2.00 5.69
C VAL A 69 21.03 0.83 4.71
N GLU A 70 22.08 0.02 4.78
CA GLU A 70 22.31 -1.13 3.90
C GLU A 70 21.26 -2.23 4.13
N TYR A 71 20.88 -2.45 5.40
CA TYR A 71 19.83 -3.39 5.76
C TYR A 71 18.48 -2.94 5.20
N LEU A 72 18.17 -1.67 5.39
CA LEU A 72 16.94 -1.07 4.88
C LEU A 72 16.86 -1.12 3.36
N GLN A 73 17.96 -0.81 2.65
CA GLN A 73 18.02 -0.92 1.19
C GLN A 73 17.76 -2.36 0.72
N SER A 74 18.34 -3.34 1.41
CA SER A 74 18.12 -4.77 1.11
C SER A 74 16.66 -5.16 1.33
N LEU A 75 16.05 -4.68 2.41
CA LEU A 75 14.64 -4.91 2.72
C LEU A 75 13.73 -4.26 1.66
N ILE A 76 14.00 -3.00 1.28
CA ILE A 76 13.25 -2.30 0.24
C ILE A 76 13.33 -3.05 -1.09
N ALA A 77 14.52 -3.45 -1.53
CA ALA A 77 14.69 -4.20 -2.77
C ALA A 77 13.94 -5.53 -2.77
N LEU A 78 13.96 -6.25 -1.64
CA LEU A 78 13.19 -7.48 -1.46
C LEU A 78 11.68 -7.23 -1.58
N LEU A 79 11.17 -6.19 -0.92
CA LEU A 79 9.75 -5.86 -0.91
C LEU A 79 9.27 -5.40 -2.30
N GLN A 80 10.05 -4.57 -2.98
CA GLN A 80 9.77 -4.13 -4.36
C GLN A 80 9.66 -5.30 -5.33
N GLY A 81 10.57 -6.28 -5.22
CA GLY A 81 10.55 -7.48 -6.06
C GLY A 81 9.32 -8.38 -5.87
N LEU A 82 8.50 -8.14 -4.84
CA LEU A 82 7.31 -8.93 -4.51
C LEU A 82 5.98 -8.19 -4.70
N VAL A 83 6.00 -6.93 -5.13
CA VAL A 83 4.79 -6.10 -5.33
C VAL A 83 3.84 -6.71 -6.36
N PHE A 84 4.37 -7.39 -7.37
CA PHE A 84 3.61 -8.10 -8.39
C PHE A 84 3.73 -9.62 -8.27
N TYR A 85 3.98 -10.12 -7.05
CA TYR A 85 4.01 -11.57 -6.80
C TYR A 85 2.63 -12.20 -7.01
N SER A 86 2.62 -13.46 -7.46
CA SER A 86 1.38 -14.16 -7.87
C SER A 86 0.40 -14.42 -6.71
N ASP A 87 0.88 -14.66 -5.49
CA ASP A 87 0.02 -14.68 -4.31
C ASP A 87 -0.25 -13.24 -3.84
N ILE A 88 -1.46 -12.76 -4.10
CA ILE A 88 -1.89 -11.39 -3.77
C ILE A 88 -1.73 -11.06 -2.29
N ARG A 89 -1.82 -12.04 -1.38
CA ARG A 89 -1.66 -11.79 0.07
C ARG A 89 -0.20 -11.47 0.40
N VAL A 90 0.74 -12.20 -0.22
CA VAL A 90 2.18 -11.91 -0.10
C VAL A 90 2.48 -10.54 -0.66
N ALA A 91 1.98 -10.24 -1.87
CA ALA A 91 2.18 -8.97 -2.53
C ALA A 91 1.62 -7.79 -1.70
N MET A 92 0.42 -7.95 -1.14
CA MET A 92 -0.20 -6.97 -0.25
C MET A 92 0.61 -6.75 1.02
N ASN A 93 1.02 -7.81 1.72
CA ASN A 93 1.88 -7.69 2.89
C ASN A 93 3.17 -6.93 2.54
N CYS A 94 3.82 -7.28 1.42
CA CYS A 94 5.05 -6.62 1.01
C CYS A 94 4.85 -5.15 0.63
N ALA A 95 3.76 -4.82 -0.06
CA ALA A 95 3.43 -3.43 -0.40
C ALA A 95 3.08 -2.59 0.83
N LEU A 96 2.41 -3.17 1.82
CA LEU A 96 2.13 -2.50 3.10
C LEU A 96 3.43 -2.27 3.89
N CYS A 97 4.31 -3.26 3.97
CA CYS A 97 5.65 -3.10 4.55
C CYS A 97 6.42 -1.97 3.84
N LEU A 98 6.45 -1.98 2.51
CA LEU A 98 7.16 -0.97 1.73
C LEU A 98 6.54 0.42 1.89
N SER A 99 5.21 0.53 1.89
CA SER A 99 4.53 1.81 2.08
C SER A 99 4.77 2.40 3.47
N MET A 100 4.82 1.58 4.53
CA MET A 100 5.23 2.01 5.87
C MET A 100 6.67 2.52 5.88
N ILE A 101 7.60 1.77 5.29
CA ILE A 101 8.99 2.18 5.16
C ILE A 101 9.09 3.53 4.43
N LEU A 102 8.47 3.66 3.25
CA LEU A 102 8.48 4.91 2.47
C LEU A 102 7.87 6.09 3.23
N GLY A 103 6.89 5.83 4.10
CA GLY A 103 6.23 6.84 4.95
C GLY A 103 7.01 7.23 6.20
N TRP A 104 8.17 6.62 6.49
CA TRP A 104 8.96 6.99 7.66
C TRP A 104 9.65 8.35 7.50
N GLU A 105 9.15 9.35 8.20
CA GLU A 105 9.64 10.74 8.14
C GLU A 105 11.09 10.92 8.63
N ASN A 106 11.54 10.07 9.56
CA ASN A 106 12.85 10.19 10.23
C ASN A 106 14.03 9.57 9.46
N PHE A 107 13.88 9.28 8.17
CA PHE A 107 15.07 8.94 7.39
C PHE A 107 16.00 10.14 7.30
N GLY A 108 17.29 9.91 7.56
CA GLY A 108 18.31 10.89 7.25
C GLY A 108 18.27 11.26 5.76
N TRP A 109 18.88 12.40 5.44
CA TRP A 109 18.87 12.93 4.08
C TRP A 109 19.46 11.92 3.06
N HIS A 110 20.48 11.15 3.46
CA HIS A 110 21.11 10.14 2.61
C HIS A 110 20.19 8.97 2.31
N GLU A 111 19.43 8.48 3.29
CA GLU A 111 18.46 7.40 3.16
C GLU A 111 17.30 7.83 2.26
N LYS A 112 16.75 9.04 2.48
CA LYS A 112 15.74 9.63 1.59
C LYS A 112 16.27 9.76 0.17
N GLN A 113 17.53 10.16 0.00
CA GLN A 113 18.13 10.30 -1.32
C GLN A 113 18.36 8.95 -2.01
N ALA A 114 18.75 7.90 -1.27
CA ALA A 114 18.91 6.55 -1.80
C ALA A 114 17.57 5.98 -2.27
N ILE A 115 16.52 6.12 -1.47
CA ILE A 115 15.15 5.71 -1.80
C ILE A 115 14.63 6.50 -3.01
N ASN A 116 14.86 7.80 -3.06
CA ASN A 116 14.41 8.65 -4.18
C ASN A 116 15.16 8.41 -5.49
N LYS A 117 16.40 7.92 -5.44
CA LYS A 117 17.19 7.55 -6.62
C LYS A 117 16.82 6.18 -7.17
N ASP A 118 16.13 5.37 -6.38
CA ASP A 118 15.72 4.04 -6.77
C ASP A 118 14.64 4.09 -7.87
N LYS A 119 14.93 3.42 -8.98
CA LYS A 119 14.06 3.39 -10.16
C LYS A 119 12.94 2.37 -10.01
N TRP A 120 13.02 1.44 -9.06
CA TRP A 120 12.00 0.40 -8.89
C TRP A 120 10.63 0.95 -8.51
N CYS A 121 10.58 1.96 -7.63
CA CYS A 121 9.33 2.65 -7.32
C CYS A 121 8.71 3.31 -8.56
N ARG A 122 9.52 3.83 -9.49
CA ARG A 122 9.03 4.35 -10.75
C ARG A 122 8.47 3.25 -11.65
N VAL A 123 9.15 2.12 -11.77
CA VAL A 123 8.65 0.95 -12.54
C VAL A 123 7.32 0.47 -11.98
N ILE A 124 7.19 0.36 -10.66
CA ILE A 124 5.93 -0.02 -9.99
C ILE A 124 4.78 0.95 -10.35
N MET A 125 5.07 2.25 -10.42
CA MET A 125 4.08 3.27 -10.77
C MET A 125 3.71 3.23 -12.26
N GLU A 126 4.67 3.00 -13.14
CA GLU A 126 4.42 2.83 -14.59
C GLU A 126 3.57 1.58 -14.86
N GLU A 127 3.86 0.47 -14.19
CA GLU A 127 3.03 -0.75 -14.26
C GLU A 127 1.63 -0.53 -13.67
N LEU A 128 1.50 0.19 -12.56
CA LEU A 128 0.19 0.57 -12.02
C LEU A 128 -0.62 1.37 -13.04
N ALA A 129 -0.01 2.37 -13.66
CA ALA A 129 -0.66 3.19 -14.68
C ALA A 129 -1.10 2.35 -15.89
N LEU A 130 -0.26 1.39 -16.32
CA LEU A 130 -0.59 0.46 -17.41
C LEU A 130 -1.77 -0.45 -17.05
N LEU A 131 -1.74 -1.08 -15.87
CA LEU A 131 -2.80 -1.97 -15.39
C LEU A 131 -4.16 -1.28 -15.29
N LEU A 132 -4.16 -0.01 -14.86
CA LEU A 132 -5.38 0.80 -14.76
C LEU A 132 -5.81 1.41 -16.11
N GLY A 133 -4.84 1.71 -16.98
CA GLY A 133 -5.06 2.32 -18.29
C GLY A 133 -5.44 1.34 -19.40
N THR A 134 -5.23 0.03 -19.19
CA THR A 134 -5.55 -1.00 -20.21
C THR A 134 -6.16 -2.28 -19.61
N PRO A 135 -7.41 -2.22 -19.09
CA PRO A 135 -8.03 -3.35 -18.39
C PRO A 135 -8.24 -4.61 -19.24
N SER A 136 -8.28 -4.50 -20.57
CA SER A 136 -8.55 -5.62 -21.49
C SER A 136 -7.34 -6.52 -21.77
N LEU A 137 -6.11 -6.04 -21.50
CA LEU A 137 -4.87 -6.83 -21.55
C LEU A 137 -4.62 -7.61 -20.24
N ALA A 138 -5.22 -7.15 -19.15
CA ALA A 138 -5.23 -7.82 -17.86
C ALA A 138 -6.22 -9.00 -17.93
N SER A 139 -5.72 -10.22 -18.08
CA SER A 139 -6.54 -11.44 -18.08
C SER A 139 -7.50 -11.49 -16.86
N LYS A 140 -8.56 -12.31 -16.89
CA LYS A 140 -9.48 -12.49 -15.74
C LYS A 140 -8.79 -12.83 -14.40
N THR A 141 -7.52 -13.27 -14.41
CA THR A 141 -6.68 -13.50 -13.21
C THR A 141 -5.96 -12.25 -12.67
N PHE A 142 -5.97 -11.14 -13.39
CA PHE A 142 -5.34 -9.87 -13.00
C PHE A 142 -6.27 -8.93 -12.22
N THR A 143 -7.53 -9.32 -12.05
CA THR A 143 -8.49 -8.67 -11.16
C THR A 143 -7.85 -8.58 -9.76
N ASN A 144 -7.46 -7.38 -9.33
CA ASN A 144 -6.80 -7.03 -8.05
C ASN A 144 -5.26 -6.94 -8.03
N GLN A 145 -4.53 -7.25 -9.11
CA GLN A 145 -3.05 -7.17 -9.08
C GLN A 145 -2.50 -5.74 -8.98
N TYR A 146 -3.31 -4.73 -9.29
CA TYR A 146 -2.95 -3.32 -9.11
C TYR A 146 -2.95 -2.88 -7.63
N LYS A 147 -3.67 -3.60 -6.75
CA LYS A 147 -3.92 -3.16 -5.37
C LYS A 147 -2.63 -2.93 -4.58
N PRO A 148 -1.63 -3.84 -4.58
CA PRO A 148 -0.37 -3.61 -3.87
C PRO A 148 0.33 -2.33 -4.34
N ALA A 149 0.39 -2.10 -5.65
CA ALA A 149 1.02 -0.93 -6.22
C ALA A 149 0.32 0.39 -5.83
N VAL A 150 -1.00 0.38 -5.60
CA VAL A 150 -1.72 1.56 -5.10
C VAL A 150 -1.25 2.00 -3.71
N TYR A 151 -0.96 1.08 -2.80
CA TYR A 151 -0.45 1.46 -1.46
C TYR A 151 0.91 2.17 -1.55
N ILE A 152 1.75 1.73 -2.48
CA ILE A 152 3.05 2.34 -2.76
C ILE A 152 2.85 3.72 -3.40
N ALA A 153 1.95 3.82 -4.38
CA ALA A 153 1.59 5.11 -5.00
C ALA A 153 1.11 6.12 -3.97
N ALA A 154 0.20 5.71 -3.08
CA ALA A 154 -0.30 6.56 -2.01
C ALA A 154 0.81 7.03 -1.06
N ALA A 155 1.74 6.14 -0.68
CA ALA A 155 2.87 6.53 0.17
C ALA A 155 3.82 7.51 -0.51
N LEU A 156 4.12 7.30 -1.81
CA LEU A 156 4.98 8.20 -2.58
C LEU A 156 4.34 9.57 -2.81
N LEU A 157 3.03 9.62 -3.11
CA LEU A 157 2.29 10.87 -3.25
C LEU A 157 2.26 11.67 -1.94
N LYS A 158 2.17 10.98 -0.79
CA LYS A 158 2.23 11.61 0.54
C LYS A 158 3.62 12.05 0.97
N SER A 159 4.68 11.52 0.35
CA SER A 159 6.05 11.83 0.76
C SER A 159 6.39 13.29 0.52
N GLU A 160 7.18 13.87 1.42
CA GLU A 160 7.63 15.27 1.33
C GLU A 160 9.17 15.34 1.17
N PRO A 161 9.68 15.84 0.03
CA PRO A 161 8.95 16.25 -1.17
C PRO A 161 8.51 15.04 -2.03
N THR A 162 7.37 15.16 -2.70
CA THR A 162 6.88 14.15 -3.66
C THR A 162 7.89 13.98 -4.80
N PRO A 163 8.25 12.74 -5.19
CA PRO A 163 9.20 12.51 -6.27
C PRO A 163 8.76 13.14 -7.59
N ARG A 164 9.60 14.01 -8.17
CA ARG A 164 9.25 14.80 -9.38
C ARG A 164 8.86 13.94 -10.58
N TRP A 165 9.44 12.75 -10.71
CA TRP A 165 9.16 11.82 -11.82
C TRP A 165 7.72 11.28 -11.79
N ILE A 166 6.98 11.39 -10.67
CA ILE A 166 5.58 10.95 -10.61
C ILE A 166 4.73 11.73 -11.63
N LYS A 167 5.07 13.00 -11.92
CA LYS A 167 4.38 13.81 -12.93
C LYS A 167 4.56 13.31 -14.36
N SER A 168 5.63 12.60 -14.66
CA SER A 168 5.78 11.95 -15.97
C SER A 168 5.05 10.61 -16.09
N VAL A 169 4.68 9.99 -14.95
CA VAL A 169 3.91 8.74 -14.94
C VAL A 169 2.41 9.05 -14.93
N PHE A 170 1.96 9.89 -14.00
CA PHE A 170 0.59 10.37 -13.89
C PHE A 170 0.47 11.76 -14.52
N ASP A 171 0.67 11.82 -15.83
CA ASP A 171 0.38 13.03 -16.61
C ASP A 171 -1.13 13.16 -16.89
N ASN A 172 -1.52 14.30 -17.48
CA ASN A 172 -2.92 14.59 -17.75
C ASN A 172 -3.58 13.54 -18.67
N ALA A 173 -2.85 13.03 -19.65
CA ALA A 173 -3.36 12.06 -20.61
C ALA A 173 -3.54 10.68 -19.95
N CYS A 174 -2.54 10.22 -19.20
CA CYS A 174 -2.57 8.98 -18.45
C CYS A 174 -3.73 8.94 -17.46
N ILE A 175 -3.91 10.00 -16.65
CA ILE A 175 -5.00 10.09 -15.68
C ILE A 175 -6.36 10.03 -16.40
N SER A 176 -6.52 10.75 -17.52
CA SER A 176 -7.76 10.70 -18.31
C SER A 176 -8.05 9.29 -18.83
N VAL A 177 -7.05 8.58 -19.34
CA VAL A 177 -7.20 7.19 -19.81
C VAL A 177 -7.66 6.29 -18.67
N ILE A 178 -7.02 6.39 -17.50
CA ILE A 178 -7.39 5.59 -16.33
C ILE A 178 -8.84 5.87 -15.93
N ILE A 179 -9.24 7.14 -15.80
CA ILE A 179 -10.61 7.52 -15.40
C ILE A 179 -11.63 7.00 -16.40
N ASN A 180 -11.34 7.06 -17.70
CA ASN A 180 -12.24 6.57 -18.76
C ASN A 180 -12.44 5.05 -18.74
N ASN A 181 -11.53 4.30 -18.13
CA ASN A 181 -11.64 2.86 -17.94
C ASN A 181 -12.37 2.47 -16.64
N LEU A 182 -12.66 3.43 -15.76
CA LEU A 182 -13.44 3.16 -14.56
C LEU A 182 -14.92 3.02 -14.91
N SER A 183 -15.58 2.14 -14.18
CA SER A 183 -17.03 1.91 -14.23
C SER A 183 -17.55 1.68 -12.82
N SER A 184 -18.86 1.77 -12.63
CA SER A 184 -19.51 1.47 -11.34
C SER A 184 -19.22 0.06 -10.82
N ILE A 185 -18.64 -0.85 -11.63
CA ILE A 185 -18.39 -2.24 -11.24
C ILE A 185 -16.94 -2.44 -10.74
N ASN A 186 -15.97 -1.67 -11.24
CA ASN A 186 -14.54 -1.89 -10.98
C ASN A 186 -13.92 -0.92 -9.97
N ILE A 187 -14.75 -0.09 -9.30
CA ILE A 187 -14.30 0.82 -8.23
C ILE A 187 -14.08 0.02 -6.94
N SER A 188 -12.86 0.06 -6.44
CA SER A 188 -12.43 -0.49 -5.15
C SER A 188 -12.03 0.62 -4.18
N VAL A 189 -11.84 0.27 -2.91
CA VAL A 189 -11.30 1.19 -1.89
C VAL A 189 -9.91 1.67 -2.30
N GLU A 190 -9.09 0.82 -2.90
CA GLU A 190 -7.77 1.20 -3.41
C GLU A 190 -7.86 2.24 -4.53
N ILE A 191 -8.78 2.09 -5.50
CA ILE A 191 -8.99 3.11 -6.54
C ILE A 191 -9.39 4.46 -5.93
N VAL A 192 -10.32 4.46 -4.98
CA VAL A 192 -10.74 5.68 -4.27
C VAL A 192 -9.55 6.31 -3.53
N GLN A 193 -8.72 5.50 -2.88
CA GLN A 193 -7.52 5.97 -2.20
C GLN A 193 -6.52 6.59 -3.17
N LEU A 194 -6.24 5.95 -4.32
CA LEU A 194 -5.32 6.49 -5.33
C LEU A 194 -5.76 7.88 -5.78
N PHE A 195 -7.02 8.04 -6.18
CA PHE A 195 -7.52 9.32 -6.67
C PHE A 195 -7.60 10.38 -5.59
N ARG A 196 -7.86 10.01 -4.33
CA ARG A 196 -7.77 10.93 -3.19
C ARG A 196 -6.35 11.51 -3.07
N GLU A 197 -5.32 10.66 -3.14
CA GLU A 197 -3.94 11.13 -3.01
C GLU A 197 -3.47 11.93 -4.23
N LEU A 198 -3.92 11.57 -5.44
CA LEU A 198 -3.67 12.37 -6.64
C LEU A 198 -4.33 13.75 -6.55
N ALA A 199 -5.55 13.84 -6.01
CA ALA A 199 -6.24 15.11 -5.77
C ALA A 199 -5.48 15.97 -4.76
N ARG A 200 -5.15 15.39 -3.59
CA ARG A 200 -4.42 16.08 -2.52
C ARG A 200 -3.06 16.60 -2.97
N SER A 201 -2.41 15.88 -3.88
CA SER A 201 -1.09 16.22 -4.43
C SER A 201 -1.15 17.15 -5.65
N GLY A 202 -2.34 17.60 -6.07
CA GLY A 202 -2.53 18.56 -7.16
C GLY A 202 -2.35 17.98 -8.56
N TYR A 203 -2.50 16.67 -8.75
CA TYR A 203 -2.36 16.00 -10.06
C TYR A 203 -3.67 15.98 -10.86
N LEU A 204 -4.82 16.17 -10.21
CA LEU A 204 -6.13 16.17 -10.87
C LEU A 204 -6.54 17.59 -11.26
N ASN A 205 -7.04 17.74 -12.49
CA ASN A 205 -7.69 18.97 -12.93
C ASN A 205 -9.21 18.91 -12.67
N GLN A 206 -9.93 20.01 -12.95
CA GLN A 206 -11.38 20.08 -12.71
C GLN A 206 -12.18 19.07 -13.53
N GLU A 207 -11.75 18.76 -14.76
CA GLU A 207 -12.40 17.76 -15.61
C GLU A 207 -12.28 16.36 -15.00
N HIS A 208 -11.09 15.99 -14.52
CA HIS A 208 -10.85 14.72 -13.83
C HIS A 208 -11.74 14.59 -12.59
N ILE A 209 -11.81 15.64 -11.77
CA ILE A 209 -12.63 15.66 -10.55
C ILE A 209 -14.12 15.45 -10.89
N ASN A 210 -14.63 16.19 -11.87
CA ASN A 210 -16.03 16.09 -12.29
C ASN A 210 -16.37 14.68 -12.81
N ARG A 211 -15.50 14.07 -13.62
CA ARG A 211 -15.68 12.69 -14.12
C ARG A 211 -15.66 11.67 -12.99
N LEU A 212 -14.70 11.77 -12.06
CA LEU A 212 -14.61 10.89 -10.90
C LEU A 212 -15.86 10.99 -10.01
N HIS A 213 -16.37 12.20 -9.79
CA HIS A 213 -17.60 12.40 -9.03
C HIS A 213 -18.78 11.64 -9.66
N HIS A 214 -18.96 11.74 -10.97
CA HIS A 214 -20.03 11.02 -11.68
C HIS A 214 -19.86 9.49 -11.57
N VAL A 215 -18.64 8.98 -11.74
CA VAL A 215 -18.32 7.55 -11.66
C VAL A 215 -18.55 7.00 -10.25
N PHE A 216 -18.12 7.73 -9.22
CA PHE A 216 -18.33 7.33 -7.82
C PHE A 216 -19.80 7.45 -7.41
N GLN A 217 -20.52 8.49 -7.82
CA GLN A 217 -21.96 8.62 -7.56
C GLN A 217 -22.74 7.45 -8.17
N ALA A 218 -22.43 7.06 -9.41
CA ALA A 218 -23.07 5.91 -10.05
C ALA A 218 -22.85 4.60 -9.26
N ARG A 219 -21.67 4.41 -8.64
CA ARG A 219 -21.42 3.26 -7.75
C ARG A 219 -22.34 3.28 -6.54
N PHE A 220 -22.47 4.42 -5.86
CA PHE A 220 -23.33 4.53 -4.68
C PHE A 220 -24.79 4.19 -5.00
N SER A 221 -25.34 4.75 -6.07
CA SER A 221 -26.72 4.43 -6.49
C SER A 221 -26.92 2.96 -6.83
N THR A 222 -25.92 2.28 -7.44
CA THR A 222 -26.01 0.82 -7.68
C THR A 222 -25.99 0.00 -6.40
N MET A 223 -25.27 0.45 -5.36
CA MET A 223 -25.21 -0.26 -4.07
C MET A 223 -26.53 -0.12 -3.30
N GLU A 224 -27.16 1.05 -3.34
CA GLU A 224 -28.48 1.30 -2.73
C GLU A 224 -29.56 0.44 -3.39
N ALA A 225 -29.61 0.42 -4.74
CA ALA A 225 -30.56 -0.41 -5.48
C ALA A 225 -30.38 -1.92 -5.21
N GLN A 226 -29.14 -2.40 -5.02
CA GLN A 226 -28.87 -3.78 -4.64
C GLN A 226 -29.26 -4.08 -3.19
N SER A 227 -29.09 -3.13 -2.27
CA SER A 227 -29.52 -3.24 -0.87
C SER A 227 -31.04 -3.33 -0.75
N GLU A 228 -31.79 -2.55 -1.54
CA GLU A 228 -33.25 -2.61 -1.59
C GLU A 228 -33.78 -3.95 -2.14
N LEU A 229 -33.10 -4.50 -3.16
CA LEU A 229 -33.42 -5.85 -3.66
C LEU A 229 -33.16 -6.94 -2.63
N HIS A 230 -32.07 -6.86 -1.85
CA HIS A 230 -31.78 -7.84 -0.80
C HIS A 230 -32.65 -7.68 0.45
N SER A 231 -33.19 -6.49 0.72
CA SER A 231 -34.11 -6.24 1.85
C SER A 231 -35.49 -6.91 1.70
N THR A 232 -35.83 -7.50 0.54
CA THR A 232 -37.03 -8.36 0.39
C THR A 232 -36.81 -9.81 0.85
N ARG A 233 -35.60 -10.19 1.33
CA ARG A 233 -35.34 -11.45 2.04
C ARG A 233 -34.68 -11.21 3.40
N ALA A 234 -35.52 -10.94 4.39
CA ALA A 234 -35.29 -10.96 5.85
C ALA A 234 -34.28 -9.94 6.44
N PRO A 235 -34.53 -9.42 7.66
CA PRO A 235 -33.79 -8.29 8.21
C PRO A 235 -32.55 -8.75 8.98
N SER A 236 -31.41 -8.10 8.78
CA SER A 236 -30.28 -8.20 9.70
C SER A 236 -29.44 -6.91 9.68
N ARG A 237 -29.67 -6.12 10.74
CA ARG A 237 -28.82 -5.09 11.37
C ARG A 237 -27.98 -4.21 10.43
N CYS A 238 -28.53 -3.03 10.14
CA CYS A 238 -27.79 -1.86 9.67
C CYS A 238 -26.60 -1.57 10.60
N ILE A 239 -25.38 -1.66 10.07
CA ILE A 239 -24.22 -1.00 10.68
C ILE A 239 -24.28 0.46 10.23
N ASN A 240 -24.56 1.35 11.18
CA ASN A 240 -24.43 2.79 10.99
C ASN A 240 -22.97 3.13 10.68
N LEU A 241 -22.69 3.51 9.44
CA LEU A 241 -21.51 4.30 9.10
C LEU A 241 -22.00 5.72 8.81
N SER A 242 -21.85 6.59 9.81
CA SER A 242 -22.05 8.03 9.70
C SER A 242 -21.15 8.65 8.61
N PRO A 243 -21.56 9.77 7.98
CA PRO A 243 -20.91 10.30 6.80
C PRO A 243 -19.57 10.96 7.15
N ILE A 244 -18.47 10.25 6.87
CA ILE A 244 -17.18 10.90 6.64
C ILE A 244 -16.94 10.84 5.13
N ALA A 245 -17.56 11.76 4.41
CA ALA A 245 -17.40 11.83 2.97
C ALA A 245 -17.42 13.30 2.53
N PHE A 246 -16.32 13.68 1.89
CA PHE A 246 -16.13 14.85 1.03
C PHE A 246 -15.88 16.21 1.69
N SER A 247 -14.64 16.39 2.15
CA SER A 247 -13.86 17.55 1.72
C SER A 247 -12.74 17.03 0.80
N LEU A 248 -13.06 16.95 -0.50
CA LEU A 248 -12.06 16.96 -1.56
C LEU A 248 -11.56 18.39 -1.73
#